data_AF-A0AAJ5W9Y9-F1
#
_entry.id   AF-A0AAJ5W9Y9-F1
#
_cell.length_a   1.000
_cell.length_b   1.000
_cell.length_c   1.000
_cell.angle_alpha   90.00
_cell.angle_beta   90.00
_cell.angle_gamma   90.00
#
_symmetry.space_group_name_H-M   'P 1'
#
loop_
_entity.id
_entity.type
_entity.pdbx_description
1 polymer ?
#
loop_
_entity_poly.entity_id
_entity_poly.type
_entity_poly.pdbx_seq_one_letter_code
_entity_poly.pdbx_strand_id
1 'polypeptide(L)'
;MELRKANATTHDQLILKYQMMSNVQLKNIEPKWALAKDEIFDHTLLPEYNRYLFFLVKTSQLMAIARFNEIDNKVIFSDKPLNNFRIAMILNRWENNLFVDPPTIYLPVGTTSYVEFSDGRHRAKLCGLLCHDEIPVAIDKEDLQAISKILSLTQL
;
A
#
# COMPACT_ATOMS: atom_id res chain seq x y z
N MET A 1 8.66 11.13 35.11
CA MET A 1 8.09 10.50 33.91
C MET A 1 9.07 10.68 32.79
N GLU A 2 9.97 9.71 32.59
CA GLU A 2 10.96 9.79 31.51
C GLU A 2 10.29 9.40 30.19
N LEU A 3 10.28 10.32 29.23
CA LEU A 3 9.95 10.02 27.85
C LEU A 3 11.05 9.09 27.31
N ARG A 4 10.75 7.80 27.23
CA ARG A 4 11.60 6.83 26.52
C ARG A 4 11.76 7.33 25.08
N LYS A 5 12.97 7.76 24.72
CA LYS A 5 13.35 7.95 23.31
C LYS A 5 13.05 6.63 22.60
N ALA A 6 12.18 6.67 21.60
CA ALA A 6 11.93 5.51 20.74
C ALA A 6 13.29 5.01 20.21
N ASN A 7 13.56 3.71 20.34
CA ASN A 7 14.85 3.09 20.00
C ASN A 7 15.11 3.24 18.49
N ALA A 8 15.84 4.27 18.09
CA ALA A 8 16.27 4.46 16.70
C ALA A 8 17.05 3.25 16.16
N THR A 9 17.77 2.53 17.04
CA THR A 9 18.50 1.30 16.72
C THR A 9 17.63 0.20 16.11
N THR A 10 16.37 0.07 16.53
CA THR A 10 15.45 -0.92 15.93
C THR A 10 14.93 -0.51 14.55
N HIS A 11 14.86 0.79 14.26
CA HIS A 11 14.40 1.27 12.95
C HIS A 11 15.47 1.08 11.87
N ASP A 12 16.71 1.48 12.18
CA ASP A 12 17.81 1.40 11.22
C ASP A 12 18.18 -0.05 10.89
N GLN A 13 18.16 -0.94 11.90
CA GLN A 13 18.38 -2.37 11.69
C GLN A 13 17.33 -2.99 10.77
N LEU A 14 16.06 -2.59 10.92
CA LEU A 14 14.98 -3.10 10.08
C LEU A 14 15.14 -2.62 8.62
N ILE A 15 15.48 -1.35 8.43
CA ILE A 15 15.75 -0.80 7.09
C ILE A 15 16.92 -1.56 6.45
N LEU A 16 18.04 -1.70 7.17
CA LEU A 16 19.23 -2.39 6.68
C LEU A 16 18.94 -3.84 6.28
N LYS A 17 18.16 -4.57 7.09
CA LYS A 17 17.75 -5.95 6.79
C LYS A 17 17.17 -6.07 5.37
N TYR A 18 16.19 -5.23 5.04
CA TYR A 18 15.51 -5.33 3.73
C TYR A 18 16.27 -4.64 2.60
N GLN A 19 17.10 -3.63 2.88
CA GLN A 19 17.99 -3.03 1.88
C GLN A 19 19.08 -4.00 1.42
N MET A 20 19.52 -4.92 2.29
CA MET A 20 20.50 -5.96 1.94
C MET A 20 19.90 -7.12 1.15
N MET A 21 18.58 -7.22 1.04
CA MET A 21 17.91 -8.25 0.25
C MET A 21 17.87 -7.86 -1.23
N SER A 22 18.10 -8.82 -2.12
CA SER A 22 17.87 -8.65 -3.56
C SER A 22 16.38 -8.52 -3.88
N ASN A 23 16.04 -7.93 -5.03
CA ASN A 23 14.66 -7.86 -5.51
C ASN A 23 13.98 -9.24 -5.60
N VAL A 24 14.75 -10.30 -5.92
CA VAL A 24 14.23 -11.67 -5.95
C VAL A 24 13.83 -12.14 -4.55
N GLN A 25 14.66 -11.88 -3.53
CA GLN A 25 14.33 -12.22 -2.15
C GLN A 25 13.13 -11.41 -1.64
N LEU A 26 13.09 -10.11 -1.95
CA LEU A 26 11.96 -9.25 -1.56
C LEU A 26 10.66 -9.69 -2.21
N LYS A 27 10.69 -10.09 -3.50
CA LYS A 27 9.51 -10.59 -4.22
C LYS A 27 8.93 -11.87 -3.61
N ASN A 28 9.78 -12.68 -2.95
CA ASN A 28 9.33 -13.89 -2.26
C ASN A 28 8.61 -13.62 -0.94
N ILE A 29 8.59 -12.36 -0.46
CA ILE A 29 7.78 -11.95 0.70
C ILE A 29 6.37 -11.70 0.19
N GLU A 30 5.48 -12.68 0.40
CA GLU A 30 4.10 -12.61 -0.06
C GLU A 30 3.29 -11.52 0.66
N PRO A 31 2.63 -10.62 -0.08
CA PRO A 31 1.71 -9.64 0.52
C PRO A 31 0.58 -10.32 1.30
N LYS A 32 0.37 -9.86 2.53
CA LYS A 32 -0.77 -10.24 3.38
C LYS A 32 -1.68 -9.02 3.53
N TRP A 33 -2.87 -9.10 2.94
CA TRP A 33 -3.84 -8.00 2.90
C TRP A 33 -4.97 -8.23 3.89
N ALA A 34 -5.28 -7.21 4.68
CA ALA A 34 -6.42 -7.24 5.58
C ALA A 34 -7.71 -7.04 4.80
N LEU A 35 -8.45 -8.12 4.56
CA LEU A 35 -9.72 -8.10 3.84
C LEU A 35 -10.88 -8.60 4.72
N ALA A 36 -10.58 -9.37 5.76
CA ALA A 36 -11.55 -9.76 6.77
C ALA A 36 -11.66 -8.72 7.90
N LYS A 37 -12.84 -8.69 8.56
CA LYS A 37 -13.18 -7.72 9.61
C LYS A 37 -12.17 -7.70 10.76
N ASP A 38 -11.65 -8.86 11.13
CA ASP A 38 -10.69 -9.06 12.23
C ASP A 38 -9.22 -8.78 11.84
N GLU A 39 -8.96 -8.58 10.55
CA GLU A 39 -7.63 -8.27 10.02
C GLU A 39 -7.42 -6.77 9.80
N ILE A 40 -8.51 -6.02 9.55
CA ILE A 40 -8.51 -4.60 9.20
C ILE A 40 -8.06 -3.74 10.39
N PHE A 41 -7.04 -2.92 10.16
CA PHE A 41 -6.52 -1.98 11.16
C PHE A 41 -7.20 -0.62 11.09
N ASP A 42 -7.41 -0.08 9.89
CA ASP A 42 -8.18 1.14 9.69
C ASP A 42 -9.68 0.86 9.82
N HIS A 43 -10.25 1.26 10.96
CA HIS A 43 -11.66 1.09 11.25
C HIS A 43 -12.59 1.69 10.17
N THR A 44 -12.16 2.72 9.43
CA THR A 44 -12.98 3.32 8.37
C THR A 44 -13.23 2.36 7.19
N LEU A 45 -12.38 1.35 7.04
CA LEU A 45 -12.51 0.30 6.02
C LEU A 45 -13.43 -0.86 6.47
N LEU A 46 -13.91 -0.86 7.72
CA LEU A 46 -14.76 -1.95 8.21
C LEU A 46 -16.11 -1.98 7.46
N PRO A 47 -16.64 -3.18 7.14
CA PRO A 47 -17.90 -3.32 6.40
C PRO A 47 -19.10 -2.60 7.04
N GLU A 48 -19.11 -2.45 8.36
CA GLU A 48 -20.17 -1.78 9.13
C GLU A 48 -20.32 -0.29 8.80
N TYR A 49 -19.25 0.38 8.36
CA TYR A 49 -19.33 1.77 7.89
C TYR A 49 -19.81 1.85 6.44
N ASN A 50 -19.75 0.75 5.69
CA ASN A 50 -20.32 0.60 4.35
C ASN A 50 -19.91 1.70 3.35
N ARG A 51 -18.73 2.30 3.58
CA ARG A 51 -18.20 3.43 2.81
C ARG A 51 -17.31 2.97 1.66
N TYR A 52 -16.43 2.01 1.93
CA TYR A 52 -15.48 1.48 0.97
C TYR A 52 -15.92 0.10 0.48
N LEU A 53 -15.53 -0.22 -0.75
CA LEU A 53 -15.60 -1.56 -1.32
C LEU A 53 -14.21 -1.98 -1.78
N PHE A 54 -13.87 -3.26 -1.56
CA PHE A 54 -12.60 -3.82 -1.98
C PHE A 54 -12.70 -4.43 -3.38
N PHE A 55 -11.71 -4.12 -4.21
CA PHE A 55 -11.56 -4.68 -5.55
C PHE A 55 -10.12 -5.10 -5.77
N LEU A 56 -9.93 -6.17 -6.54
CA LEU A 56 -8.63 -6.54 -7.06
C LEU A 56 -8.39 -5.82 -8.38
N VAL A 57 -7.21 -5.25 -8.55
CA VAL A 57 -6.81 -4.53 -9.77
C VAL A 57 -5.45 -4.99 -10.25
N LYS A 58 -5.20 -4.90 -11.56
CA LYS A 58 -3.85 -5.12 -12.10
C LYS A 58 -2.92 -4.03 -11.57
N THR A 59 -1.87 -4.43 -10.88
CA THR A 59 -0.90 -3.49 -10.30
C THR A 59 -0.29 -2.60 -11.37
N SER A 60 0.00 -3.14 -12.56
CA SER A 60 0.54 -2.37 -13.69
C SER A 60 -0.42 -1.27 -14.17
N GLN A 61 -1.73 -1.51 -14.17
CA GLN A 61 -2.71 -0.49 -14.53
C GLN A 61 -2.77 0.60 -13.45
N LEU A 62 -2.83 0.21 -12.17
CA LEU A 62 -2.82 1.15 -11.06
C LEU A 62 -1.57 2.05 -11.11
N MET A 63 -0.38 1.46 -11.29
CA MET A 63 0.89 2.19 -11.37
C MET A 63 0.94 3.19 -12.54
N ALA A 64 0.23 2.92 -13.63
CA ALA A 64 0.20 3.78 -14.81
C ALA A 64 -0.68 5.03 -14.61
N ILE A 65 -1.74 4.93 -13.78
CA ILE A 65 -2.71 6.02 -13.59
C ILE A 65 -2.64 6.66 -12.21
N ALA A 66 -1.91 6.10 -11.26
CA ALA A 66 -1.88 6.63 -9.89
C ALA A 66 -0.82 7.70 -9.70
N ARG A 67 -1.17 8.76 -8.97
CA ARG A 67 -0.22 9.80 -8.54
C ARG A 67 0.34 9.47 -7.15
N PHE A 68 1.66 9.34 -7.08
CA PHE A 68 2.40 9.04 -5.85
C PHE A 68 2.86 10.28 -5.07
N ASN A 69 2.58 11.49 -5.59
CA ASN A 69 2.92 12.77 -4.99
C ASN A 69 4.40 12.83 -4.54
N GLU A 70 4.68 13.01 -3.26
CA GLU A 70 6.04 13.18 -2.74
C GLU A 70 6.88 11.89 -2.65
N ILE A 71 6.33 10.75 -3.06
CA ILE A 71 7.01 9.45 -3.06
C ILE A 71 7.57 9.13 -4.43
N ASP A 72 8.87 8.90 -4.49
CA ASP A 72 9.52 8.30 -5.64
C ASP A 72 9.05 6.85 -5.80
N ASN A 73 8.42 6.53 -6.93
CA ASN A 73 7.88 5.22 -7.25
C ASN A 73 8.81 4.39 -8.18
N LYS A 74 10.06 4.82 -8.41
CA LYS A 74 11.03 4.14 -9.28
C LYS A 74 12.01 3.23 -8.53
N VAL A 75 12.23 3.49 -7.24
CA VAL A 75 13.16 2.74 -6.38
C VAL A 75 12.46 2.31 -5.11
N ILE A 76 12.70 1.09 -4.61
CA ILE A 76 12.03 0.60 -3.39
C ILE A 76 12.45 1.44 -2.18
N PHE A 77 13.76 1.55 -1.96
CA PHE A 77 14.39 2.38 -0.94
C PHE A 77 15.02 3.63 -1.57
N SER A 78 14.86 4.78 -0.94
CA SER A 78 15.43 6.06 -1.38
C SER A 78 16.35 6.66 -0.32
N ASP A 79 16.80 7.89 -0.52
CA ASP A 79 17.51 8.72 0.46
C ASP A 79 16.63 9.24 1.61
N LYS A 80 15.31 8.95 1.62
CA LYS A 80 14.34 9.44 2.62
C LYS A 80 14.13 8.39 3.73
N PRO A 81 14.69 8.54 4.94
CA PRO A 81 14.67 7.50 5.97
C PRO A 81 13.25 7.11 6.41
N LEU A 82 12.33 8.07 6.51
CA LEU A 82 10.94 7.81 6.89
C LEU A 82 10.22 6.92 5.85
N ASN A 83 10.49 7.12 4.56
CA ASN A 83 9.93 6.27 3.50
C ASN A 83 10.50 4.86 3.59
N ASN A 84 11.81 4.74 3.78
CA ASN A 84 12.47 3.45 3.91
C ASN A 84 11.94 2.68 5.11
N PHE A 85 11.73 3.35 6.24
CA PHE A 85 11.17 2.73 7.43
C PHE A 85 9.75 2.21 7.19
N ARG A 86 8.89 2.97 6.50
CA ARG A 86 7.54 2.51 6.13
C ARG A 86 7.58 1.27 5.24
N ILE A 87 8.47 1.24 4.24
CA ILE A 87 8.67 0.07 3.37
C ILE A 87 9.16 -1.14 4.18
N ALA A 88 10.16 -0.95 5.03
CA ALA A 88 10.72 -1.99 5.88
C ALA A 88 9.66 -2.56 6.85
N MET A 89 8.79 -1.72 7.39
CA MET A 89 7.67 -2.14 8.23
C MET A 89 6.64 -2.98 7.46
N ILE A 90 6.29 -2.59 6.23
CA ILE A 90 5.36 -3.37 5.39
C ILE A 90 5.94 -4.77 5.11
N LEU A 91 7.18 -4.83 4.64
CA LEU A 91 7.88 -6.08 4.38
C LEU A 91 7.97 -6.95 5.63
N ASN A 92 8.28 -6.35 6.78
CA ASN A 92 8.33 -7.07 8.04
C ASN A 92 7.00 -7.67 8.46
N ARG A 93 5.90 -6.94 8.26
CA ARG A 93 4.58 -7.48 8.55
C ARG A 93 4.27 -8.67 7.66
N TRP A 94 4.45 -8.53 6.36
CA TRP A 94 4.21 -9.61 5.39
C TRP A 94 5.08 -10.85 5.65
N GLU A 95 6.38 -10.66 5.90
CA GLU A 95 7.30 -11.77 6.23
C GLU A 95 6.90 -12.52 7.51
N ASN A 96 6.25 -11.83 8.46
CA ASN A 96 5.77 -12.41 9.72
C ASN A 96 4.28 -12.80 9.69
N ASN A 97 3.68 -12.94 8.50
CA ASN A 97 2.27 -13.28 8.32
C ASN A 97 1.29 -12.30 9.01
N LEU A 98 1.67 -11.04 9.14
CA LEU A 98 0.82 -9.98 9.67
C LEU A 98 0.19 -9.20 8.52
N PHE A 99 -1.14 -9.06 8.59
CA PHE A 99 -1.92 -8.34 7.58
C PHE A 99 -1.61 -6.84 7.57
N VAL A 100 -1.75 -6.24 6.40
CA VAL A 100 -1.71 -4.79 6.18
C VAL A 100 -2.94 -4.42 5.38
N ASP A 101 -3.59 -3.31 5.73
CA ASP A 101 -4.76 -2.83 4.98
C ASP A 101 -4.43 -2.63 3.48
N PRO A 102 -5.40 -2.80 2.58
CA PRO A 102 -5.22 -2.41 1.18
C PRO A 102 -5.02 -0.89 1.05
N PRO A 103 -4.33 -0.40 0.01
CA PRO A 103 -4.34 1.02 -0.33
C PRO A 103 -5.75 1.52 -0.62
N THR A 104 -6.01 2.76 -0.20
CA THR A 104 -7.29 3.44 -0.45
C THR A 104 -7.08 4.48 -1.54
N ILE A 105 -7.85 4.35 -2.62
CA ILE A 105 -7.76 5.24 -3.78
C ILE A 105 -9.05 6.03 -3.97
N TYR A 106 -8.92 7.22 -4.53
CA TYR A 106 -10.03 8.10 -4.87
C TYR A 106 -9.76 8.79 -6.20
N LEU A 107 -10.82 9.35 -6.79
CA LEU A 107 -10.72 10.18 -7.98
C LEU A 107 -10.74 11.65 -7.55
N PRO A 108 -9.66 12.43 -7.74
CA PRO A 108 -9.66 13.83 -7.34
C PRO A 108 -10.75 14.63 -8.06
N VAL A 109 -11.28 15.66 -7.38
CA VAL A 109 -12.35 16.48 -7.93
C VAL A 109 -11.93 17.12 -9.25
N GLY A 110 -12.73 16.92 -10.30
CA GLY A 110 -12.49 17.51 -11.61
C GLY A 110 -11.49 16.77 -12.50
N THR A 111 -10.99 15.58 -12.10
CA THR A 111 -10.23 14.70 -12.99
C THR A 111 -11.01 13.47 -13.43
N THR A 112 -10.62 12.91 -14.57
CA THR A 112 -11.16 11.66 -15.13
C THR A 112 -10.07 10.72 -15.64
N SER A 113 -8.79 10.98 -15.33
CA SER A 113 -7.66 10.26 -15.96
C SER A 113 -6.66 9.64 -15.00
N TYR A 114 -6.70 10.00 -13.72
CA TYR A 114 -5.75 9.51 -12.73
C TYR A 114 -6.42 9.37 -11.36
N VAL A 115 -5.88 8.47 -10.53
CA VAL A 115 -6.31 8.31 -9.14
C VAL A 115 -5.25 8.83 -8.18
N GLU A 116 -5.66 9.17 -6.97
CA GLU A 116 -4.77 9.51 -5.87
C GLU A 116 -4.99 8.54 -4.69
N PHE A 117 -4.01 8.51 -3.79
CA PHE A 117 -4.06 7.69 -2.58
C PHE A 117 -4.44 8.54 -1.38
N SER A 118 -5.56 8.23 -0.74
CA SER A 118 -5.83 8.74 0.61
C SER A 118 -4.90 8.05 1.61
N ASP A 119 -4.61 6.77 1.40
CA ASP A 119 -3.59 6.01 2.12
C ASP A 119 -3.01 4.84 1.28
N GLY A 120 -1.87 4.29 1.71
CA GLY A 120 -1.30 3.06 1.16
C GLY A 120 -0.42 3.21 -0.07
N ARG A 121 -0.06 4.43 -0.45
CA ARG A 121 0.92 4.73 -1.51
C ARG A 121 2.24 3.93 -1.42
N HIS A 122 2.79 3.71 -0.21
CA HIS A 122 3.99 2.89 -0.03
C HIS A 122 3.75 1.41 -0.35
N ARG A 123 2.56 0.87 -0.03
CA ARG A 123 2.16 -0.51 -0.34
C ARG A 123 2.00 -0.70 -1.84
N ALA A 124 1.28 0.21 -2.50
CA ALA A 124 1.09 0.18 -3.95
C ALA A 124 2.42 0.27 -4.70
N LYS A 125 3.30 1.20 -4.29
CA LYS A 125 4.66 1.32 -4.82
C LYS A 125 5.43 0.00 -4.69
N LEU A 126 5.42 -0.61 -3.50
CA LEU A 126 6.14 -1.85 -3.22
C LEU A 126 5.64 -2.99 -4.11
N CYS A 127 4.32 -3.13 -4.25
CA CYS A 127 3.71 -4.12 -5.14
C CYS A 127 4.11 -3.92 -6.60
N GLY A 128 4.09 -2.67 -7.08
CA GLY A 128 4.48 -2.32 -8.44
C GLY A 128 5.95 -2.64 -8.73
N LEU A 129 6.85 -2.29 -7.81
CA LEU A 129 8.30 -2.49 -7.98
C LEU A 129 8.76 -3.93 -7.79
N LEU A 130 8.01 -4.74 -7.05
CA LEU A 130 8.25 -6.19 -6.89
C LEU A 130 7.52 -7.03 -7.94
N CYS A 131 6.82 -6.39 -8.88
CA CYS A 131 6.05 -7.06 -9.94
C CYS A 131 5.04 -8.07 -9.39
N HIS A 132 4.26 -7.68 -8.39
CA HIS A 132 3.05 -8.41 -8.03
C HIS A 132 1.96 -8.06 -9.04
N ASP A 133 1.35 -9.06 -9.67
CA ASP A 133 0.45 -8.84 -10.81
C ASP A 133 -0.83 -8.09 -10.41
N GLU A 134 -1.33 -8.36 -9.20
CA GLU A 134 -2.57 -7.80 -8.69
C GLU A 134 -2.41 -7.26 -7.27
N ILE A 135 -3.23 -6.26 -6.93
CA ILE A 135 -3.27 -5.62 -5.62
C ILE A 135 -4.73 -5.32 -5.25
N PRO A 136 -5.19 -5.64 -4.02
CA PRO A 136 -6.48 -5.18 -3.55
C PRO A 136 -6.44 -3.68 -3.27
N VAL A 137 -7.50 -2.97 -3.62
CA VAL A 137 -7.68 -1.54 -3.36
C VAL A 137 -9.02 -1.31 -2.69
N ALA A 138 -9.06 -0.39 -1.74
CA ALA A 138 -10.29 0.15 -1.18
C ALA A 138 -10.73 1.37 -2.01
N ILE A 139 -11.98 1.38 -2.45
CA ILE A 139 -12.55 2.45 -3.27
C ILE A 139 -13.79 2.99 -2.58
N ASP A 140 -13.86 4.31 -2.42
CA ASP A 140 -15.07 4.96 -1.89
C ASP A 140 -16.23 4.74 -2.87
N LYS A 141 -17.40 4.37 -2.37
CA LYS A 141 -18.57 4.07 -3.21
C LYS A 141 -18.95 5.22 -4.12
N GLU A 142 -18.75 6.46 -3.68
CA GLU A 142 -19.05 7.64 -4.47
C GLU A 142 -18.16 7.73 -5.73
N ASP A 143 -16.92 7.24 -5.65
CA ASP A 143 -15.96 7.27 -6.77
C ASP A 143 -16.02 6.03 -7.67
N LEU A 144 -16.68 4.95 -7.22
CA LEU A 144 -16.64 3.64 -7.88
C LEU A 144 -17.04 3.69 -9.35
N GLN A 145 -18.13 4.40 -9.68
CA GLN A 145 -18.61 4.49 -11.06
C GLN A 145 -17.58 5.22 -11.96
N ALA A 146 -16.86 6.19 -11.42
CA ALA A 146 -15.88 6.96 -12.19
C ALA A 146 -14.56 6.19 -12.32
N ILE A 147 -14.09 5.55 -11.25
CA ILE A 147 -12.85 4.76 -11.27
C ILE A 147 -12.99 3.53 -12.18
N SER A 148 -14.15 2.86 -12.20
CA SER A 148 -14.37 1.70 -13.09
C SER A 148 -14.24 2.01 -14.59
N LYS A 149 -14.27 3.29 -14.99
CA LYS A 149 -14.06 3.72 -16.38
C LYS A 149 -12.58 3.80 -16.76
N ILE A 150 -11.67 3.90 -15.78
CA ILE A 150 -10.23 4.08 -16.02
C ILE A 150 -9.37 2.95 -15.45
N LEU A 151 -9.95 2.12 -14.57
CA LEU A 151 -9.27 1.00 -13.94
C LEU A 151 -10.17 -0.23 -14.00
N SER A 152 -9.62 -1.36 -14.44
CA SER A 152 -10.35 -2.63 -14.44
C SER A 152 -10.46 -3.17 -13.02
N LEU A 153 -11.68 -3.39 -12.55
CA LEU A 153 -11.98 -3.83 -11.19
C LEU A 153 -12.51 -5.27 -11.20
N THR A 154 -11.90 -6.15 -10.42
CA THR A 154 -12.41 -7.50 -10.14
C THR A 154 -12.92 -7.52 -8.70
N GLN A 155 -14.13 -8.03 -8.50
CA GLN A 155 -14.71 -8.13 -7.16
C GLN A 155 -14.01 -9.22 -6.34
N LEU A 156 -13.71 -8.91 -5.07
CA LEU A 156 -13.12 -9.83 -4.09
C LEU A 156 -14.21 -10.56 -3.29
#